data_AF-A0A645DKQ1-F1
#
_entry.id   AF-A0A645DKQ1-F1
#
_cell.length_a   1.000
_cell.length_b   1.000
_cell.length_c   1.000
_cell.angle_alpha   90.00
_cell.angle_beta   90.00
_cell.angle_gamma   90.00
#
_symmetry.space_group_name_H-M   'P 1'
#
loop_
_entity.id
_entity.type
_entity.pdbx_description
1 polymer ?
#
loop_
_entity_poly.entity_id
_entity_poly.type
_entity_poly.pdbx_seq_one_letter_code
_entity_poly.pdbx_strand_id
1 'polypeptide(L)'
;MSGNYPEILDENSTEENNSDSSTNSNQAPETPVVNEKDAQIIILNGSGKNGVATRASDLLKIEDFTITKTGNADKFSYDETIIYYKDNKKLANSVKKILGKGKIVQQAEKYQNIEPDVLIVIGKDF
;
A
#
# COMPACT_ATOMS: atom_id res chain seq x y z
N MET A 1 21.75 -34.75 46.27
CA MET A 1 22.35 -34.63 44.92
C MET A 1 23.36 -33.50 44.95
N SER A 2 24.59 -33.78 44.48
CA SER A 2 25.55 -32.80 43.95
C SER A 2 24.82 -31.73 43.12
N GLY A 3 25.14 -30.45 43.14
CA GLY A 3 26.25 -29.71 43.73
C GLY A 3 26.14 -28.27 43.21
N ASN A 4 26.54 -27.32 44.06
CA ASN A 4 27.08 -25.97 43.82
C ASN A 4 27.14 -25.45 42.36
N TYR A 5 26.78 -24.19 42.13
CA TYR A 5 27.73 -23.06 42.10
C TYR A 5 27.01 -21.72 42.41
N PRO A 6 27.72 -20.70 42.93
CA PRO A 6 27.21 -19.62 43.76
C PRO A 6 27.05 -18.26 43.07
N GLU A 7 26.30 -17.41 43.77
CA GLU A 7 26.35 -15.94 43.95
C GLU A 7 27.58 -15.18 43.41
N ILE A 8 27.36 -14.07 42.67
CA ILE A 8 27.97 -12.74 42.95
C ILE A 8 27.06 -11.60 42.40
N LEU A 9 26.97 -10.53 43.19
CA LEU A 9 26.32 -9.23 43.00
C LEU A 9 27.30 -8.16 42.49
N ASP A 10 26.89 -7.29 41.55
CA ASP A 10 27.37 -5.91 41.34
C ASP A 10 26.79 -5.33 40.01
N GLU A 11 25.86 -4.37 40.01
CA GLU A 11 25.96 -2.90 40.14
C GLU A 11 26.60 -2.11 38.96
N ASN A 12 25.71 -1.32 38.33
CA ASN A 12 25.90 0.01 37.73
C ASN A 12 26.25 0.17 36.22
N SER A 13 25.37 0.96 35.54
CA SER A 13 25.62 1.94 34.44
C SER A 13 26.44 1.51 33.21
N THR A 14 26.13 1.80 31.94
CA THR A 14 25.59 3.01 31.29
C THR A 14 25.53 2.72 29.78
N GLU A 15 24.52 3.30 29.11
CA GLU A 15 24.60 3.98 27.80
C GLU A 15 24.99 3.25 26.49
N GLU A 16 24.11 3.48 25.51
CA GLU A 16 24.41 3.93 24.15
C GLU A 16 24.94 3.00 23.04
N ASN A 17 24.11 2.95 21.99
CA ASN A 17 24.45 3.20 20.59
C ASN A 17 25.25 2.17 19.76
N ASN A 18 24.56 1.80 18.67
CA ASN A 18 25.05 1.66 17.30
C ASN A 18 25.78 0.38 16.85
N SER A 19 25.10 -0.24 15.87
CA SER A 19 25.60 -0.46 14.50
C SER A 19 26.67 -1.51 14.27
N ASP A 20 26.27 -2.60 13.61
CA ASP A 20 26.99 -3.20 12.48
C ASP A 20 25.98 -4.04 11.66
N SER A 21 25.39 -3.54 10.56
CA SER A 21 25.91 -3.59 9.18
C SER A 21 26.75 -4.84 8.89
N SER A 22 26.33 -5.74 8.00
CA SER A 22 26.72 -5.71 6.58
C SER A 22 25.95 -6.83 5.86
N THR A 23 25.37 -6.64 4.68
CA THR A 23 26.15 -6.54 3.45
C THR A 23 25.39 -5.85 2.32
N ASN A 24 26.16 -5.00 1.63
CA ASN A 24 25.84 -4.10 0.53
C ASN A 24 25.72 -4.82 -0.83
N SER A 25 24.82 -4.33 -1.71
CA SER A 25 24.96 -4.40 -3.18
C SER A 25 24.06 -3.37 -3.88
N ASN A 26 24.64 -2.18 -4.15
CA ASN A 26 24.38 -1.21 -5.22
C ASN A 26 23.01 -1.21 -5.96
N GLN A 27 22.23 -0.13 -5.80
CA GLN A 27 21.33 0.37 -6.84
C GLN A 27 21.16 1.90 -6.79
N ALA A 28 20.97 2.48 -7.98
CA ALA A 28 20.90 3.89 -8.40
C ALA A 28 20.12 4.88 -7.47
N PRO A 29 20.38 6.21 -7.55
CA PRO A 29 19.89 7.21 -6.59
C PRO A 29 18.38 7.11 -6.37
N GLU A 30 18.03 6.84 -5.11
CA GLU A 30 16.66 6.71 -4.63
C GLU A 30 15.95 8.06 -4.78
N THR A 31 15.09 8.16 -5.79
CA THR A 31 14.02 9.16 -5.80
C THR A 31 13.18 8.98 -4.54
N PRO A 32 12.66 10.08 -3.94
CA PRO A 32 12.00 10.02 -2.64
C PRO A 32 10.86 9.00 -2.70
N VAL A 33 11.03 7.93 -1.93
CA VAL A 33 10.01 6.92 -1.70
C VAL A 33 8.83 7.61 -1.04
N VAL A 34 7.81 7.95 -1.83
CA VAL A 34 6.49 8.15 -1.26
C VAL A 34 6.15 6.82 -0.59
N ASN A 35 6.13 6.82 0.74
CA ASN A 35 5.72 5.65 1.51
C ASN A 35 4.35 5.21 0.98
N GLU A 36 4.26 3.97 0.49
CA GLU A 36 3.02 3.42 -0.08
C GLU A 36 1.84 3.52 0.92
N LYS A 37 2.14 3.66 2.22
CA LYS A 37 1.21 3.79 3.34
C LYS A 37 0.52 5.16 3.47
N ASP A 38 1.14 6.23 2.97
CA ASP A 38 0.57 7.58 2.99
C ASP A 38 -0.22 7.90 1.71
N ALA A 39 -0.23 6.97 0.75
CA ALA A 39 -0.90 7.17 -0.52
C ALA A 39 -2.42 7.15 -0.36
N GLN A 40 -3.07 8.11 -1.01
CA GLN A 40 -4.52 8.26 -0.94
C GLN A 40 -5.17 7.45 -2.05
N ILE A 41 -6.01 6.50 -1.66
CA ILE A 41 -6.69 5.61 -2.59
C ILE A 41 -8.20 5.83 -2.51
N ILE A 42 -8.81 6.08 -3.67
CA ILE A 42 -10.26 6.12 -3.83
C ILE A 42 -10.71 4.93 -4.65
N ILE A 43 -11.84 4.33 -4.25
CA ILE A 43 -12.43 3.18 -4.92
C ILE A 43 -13.87 3.50 -5.35
N LEU A 44 -14.16 3.35 -6.63
CA LEU A 44 -15.48 3.59 -7.22
C LEU A 44 -16.05 2.30 -7.80
N ASN A 45 -17.31 2.02 -7.50
CA ASN A 45 -18.04 0.89 -8.05
C ASN A 45 -18.61 1.23 -9.43
N GLY A 46 -18.01 0.66 -10.48
CA GLY A 46 -18.50 0.73 -11.84
C GLY A 46 -19.09 -0.58 -12.37
N SER A 47 -19.23 -1.60 -11.51
CA SER A 47 -19.63 -2.96 -11.91
C SER A 47 -21.15 -3.17 -11.98
N GLY A 48 -21.92 -2.33 -11.27
CA GLY A 48 -23.36 -2.51 -11.06
C GLY A 48 -23.74 -3.55 -10.00
N LYS A 49 -22.77 -4.22 -9.37
CA LYS A 49 -23.00 -5.16 -8.26
C LYS A 49 -22.87 -4.44 -6.92
N ASN A 50 -23.74 -4.75 -5.96
CA ASN A 50 -23.67 -4.16 -4.61
C ASN A 50 -22.46 -4.69 -3.83
N GLY A 51 -21.84 -3.81 -3.03
CA GLY A 51 -20.79 -4.18 -2.06
C GLY A 51 -19.39 -4.42 -2.63
N VAL A 52 -19.19 -4.38 -3.95
CA VAL A 52 -17.87 -4.70 -4.54
C VAL A 52 -16.77 -3.69 -4.21
N ALA A 53 -17.10 -2.39 -4.12
CA ALA A 53 -16.13 -1.37 -3.73
C ALA A 53 -15.70 -1.53 -2.26
N THR A 54 -16.62 -1.94 -1.39
CA THR A 54 -16.31 -2.28 0.00
C THR A 54 -15.38 -3.49 0.07
N ARG A 55 -15.71 -4.57 -0.66
CA ARG A 55 -14.83 -5.75 -0.74
C ARG A 55 -13.42 -5.41 -1.23
N ALA A 56 -13.30 -4.58 -2.27
CA ALA A 56 -11.99 -4.13 -2.75
C ALA A 56 -11.25 -3.28 -1.71
N SER A 57 -11.98 -2.41 -0.98
CA SER A 57 -11.42 -1.63 0.13
C SER A 57 -10.87 -2.52 1.23
N ASP A 58 -11.60 -3.57 1.61
CA ASP A 58 -11.20 -4.46 2.69
C ASP A 58 -9.92 -5.23 2.34
N LEU A 59 -9.80 -5.72 1.09
CA LEU A 59 -8.58 -6.38 0.62
C LEU A 59 -7.35 -5.47 0.69
N LEU A 60 -7.50 -4.19 0.31
CA LEU A 60 -6.40 -3.24 0.34
C LEU A 60 -6.04 -2.82 1.77
N LYS A 61 -7.03 -2.67 2.66
CA LYS A 61 -6.80 -2.35 4.08
C LYS A 61 -6.04 -3.45 4.83
N ILE A 62 -6.23 -4.72 4.47
CA ILE A 62 -5.47 -5.84 5.04
C ILE A 62 -3.96 -5.68 4.79
N GLU A 63 -3.60 -5.05 3.67
CA GLU A 63 -2.21 -4.77 3.26
C GLU A 63 -1.77 -3.36 3.71
N ASP A 64 -2.44 -2.79 4.72
CA ASP A 64 -2.18 -1.47 5.31
C ASP A 64 -2.30 -0.27 4.33
N PHE A 65 -3.07 -0.40 3.25
CA PHE A 65 -3.36 0.76 2.40
C PHE A 65 -4.44 1.67 3.01
N THR A 66 -4.20 2.98 2.89
CA THR A 66 -5.15 4.01 3.31
C THR A 66 -6.20 4.26 2.24
N ILE A 67 -7.42 3.76 2.47
CA ILE A 67 -8.57 4.03 1.59
C ILE A 67 -9.30 5.26 2.10
N THR A 68 -9.19 6.37 1.36
CA THR A 68 -9.79 7.65 1.77
C THR A 68 -11.27 7.74 1.42
N LYS A 69 -11.71 7.04 0.36
CA LYS A 69 -13.12 7.04 -0.05
C LYS A 69 -13.51 5.78 -0.82
N THR A 70 -14.72 5.31 -0.55
CA THR A 70 -15.44 4.36 -1.40
C THR A 70 -16.72 5.00 -1.93
N GLY A 71 -17.12 4.73 -3.18
CA GLY A 71 -18.35 5.27 -3.75
C GLY A 71 -18.78 4.57 -5.04
N ASN A 72 -19.70 5.21 -5.76
CA ASN A 72 -20.13 4.78 -7.09
C ASN A 72 -19.32 5.50 -8.17
N ALA A 73 -19.06 4.81 -9.29
CA ALA A 73 -18.53 5.45 -10.49
C ALA A 73 -19.62 6.27 -11.20
N ASP A 74 -19.23 7.02 -12.23
CA ASP A 74 -20.15 7.77 -13.11
C ASP A 74 -21.05 6.83 -13.94
N LYS A 75 -20.59 5.60 -14.18
CA LYS A 75 -21.34 4.56 -14.92
C LYS A 75 -21.18 3.20 -14.24
N PHE A 76 -22.15 2.32 -14.44
CA PHE A 76 -22.16 0.94 -13.92
C PHE A 76 -21.87 -0.12 -14.98
N SER A 77 -21.37 0.29 -16.15
CA SER A 77 -21.13 -0.57 -17.30
C SER A 77 -19.62 -0.82 -17.55
N TYR A 78 -18.78 -0.68 -16.53
CA TYR A 78 -17.35 -0.98 -16.66
C TYR A 78 -17.15 -2.48 -16.72
N ASP A 79 -16.67 -3.00 -17.85
CA ASP A 79 -16.40 -4.44 -17.99
C ASP A 79 -15.10 -4.85 -17.29
N GLU A 80 -14.08 -4.00 -17.37
CA GLU A 80 -12.77 -4.21 -16.73
C GLU A 80 -12.57 -3.29 -15.53
N THR A 81 -11.86 -3.77 -14.52
CA THR A 81 -11.36 -2.95 -13.42
C THR A 81 -10.20 -2.08 -13.92
N ILE A 82 -10.23 -0.78 -13.62
CA ILE A 82 -9.20 0.18 -14.05
C ILE A 82 -8.55 0.82 -12.82
N ILE A 83 -7.23 0.85 -12.81
CA ILE A 83 -6.42 1.45 -11.75
C ILE A 83 -5.71 2.64 -12.38
N TYR A 84 -6.22 3.84 -12.09
CA TYR A 84 -5.62 5.09 -12.49
C TYR A 84 -4.59 5.52 -11.47
N TYR A 85 -3.45 5.99 -11.94
CA TYR A 85 -2.41 6.56 -11.07
C TYR A 85 -1.89 7.88 -11.62
N LYS A 86 -1.40 8.73 -10.73
CA LYS A 86 -0.75 9.99 -11.10
C LYS A 86 0.68 9.74 -11.56
N ASP A 87 1.60 9.54 -10.61
CA ASP A 87 3.03 9.42 -10.88
C ASP A 87 3.63 8.10 -10.34
N ASN A 88 3.00 7.49 -9.32
CA ASN A 88 3.51 6.29 -8.67
C ASN A 88 2.96 5.00 -9.33
N LYS A 89 3.59 4.58 -10.43
CA LYS A 89 3.23 3.32 -11.11
C LYS A 89 3.46 2.09 -10.24
N LYS A 90 4.45 2.11 -9.33
CA LYS A 90 4.75 0.98 -8.45
C LYS A 90 3.58 0.70 -7.51
N LEU A 91 3.06 1.75 -6.87
CA LEU A 91 1.84 1.70 -6.06
C LEU A 91 0.65 1.09 -6.83
N ALA A 92 0.43 1.53 -8.07
CA ALA A 92 -0.64 0.98 -8.92
C ALA A 92 -0.46 -0.53 -9.20
N ASN A 93 0.78 -1.00 -9.33
CA ASN A 93 1.07 -2.43 -9.47
C ASN A 93 0.85 -3.21 -8.17
N SER A 94 1.20 -2.65 -7.01
CA SER A 94 0.90 -3.24 -5.70
C SER A 94 -0.62 -3.44 -5.55
N VAL A 95 -1.41 -2.39 -5.83
CA VAL A 95 -2.88 -2.45 -5.84
C VAL A 95 -3.39 -3.54 -6.78
N LYS A 96 -2.91 -3.58 -8.03
CA LYS A 96 -3.30 -4.61 -9.01
C LYS A 96 -3.04 -6.02 -8.50
N LYS A 97 -1.88 -6.24 -7.88
CA LYS A 97 -1.48 -7.55 -7.34
C LYS A 97 -2.45 -8.02 -6.26
N ILE A 98 -2.86 -7.12 -5.37
CA ILE A 98 -3.80 -7.42 -4.27
C ILE A 98 -5.21 -7.72 -4.80
N LEU A 99 -5.68 -6.93 -5.76
CA LEU A 99 -7.00 -7.14 -6.37
C LEU A 99 -7.05 -8.34 -7.33
N GLY A 100 -5.88 -8.84 -7.78
CA GLY A 100 -5.72 -9.91 -8.74
C GLY A 100 -6.14 -9.55 -10.18
N LYS A 101 -6.67 -8.34 -10.39
CA LYS A 101 -7.13 -7.82 -11.67
C LYS A 101 -6.99 -6.31 -11.71
N GLY A 102 -7.05 -5.75 -12.92
CA GLY A 102 -6.93 -4.32 -13.12
C GLY A 102 -6.04 -3.97 -14.30
N LYS A 103 -6.54 -3.05 -15.13
CA LYS A 103 -5.76 -2.35 -16.14
C LYS A 103 -5.14 -1.10 -15.52
N ILE A 104 -3.82 -0.99 -15.58
CA ILE A 104 -3.09 0.17 -15.06
C ILE A 104 -3.07 1.26 -16.12
N VAL A 105 -3.53 2.46 -15.77
CA VAL A 105 -3.60 3.63 -16.66
C VAL A 105 -2.99 4.83 -15.96
N GLN A 106 -1.97 5.45 -16.56
CA GLN A 106 -1.48 6.73 -16.05
C GLN A 106 -2.43 7.83 -16.46
N GLN A 107 -2.85 8.68 -15.53
CA GLN A 107 -3.73 9.78 -15.85
C GLN A 107 -3.43 11.04 -15.03
N ALA A 108 -2.15 11.41 -14.96
CA ALA A 108 -1.68 12.59 -14.25
C ALA A 108 -2.45 13.88 -14.61
N GLU A 109 -2.82 14.04 -15.89
CA GLU A 109 -3.59 15.20 -16.39
C GLU A 109 -4.96 15.39 -15.70
N LYS A 110 -5.65 14.30 -15.31
CA LYS A 110 -6.95 14.41 -14.61
C LYS A 110 -6.82 14.66 -13.10
N TYR A 111 -5.61 14.49 -12.55
CA TYR A 111 -5.33 14.57 -11.10
C TYR A 111 -4.26 15.62 -10.76
N GLN A 112 -4.04 16.61 -11.65
CA GLN A 112 -2.96 17.59 -11.49
C GLN A 112 -3.05 18.34 -10.13
N ASN A 113 -4.26 18.58 -9.62
CA ASN A 113 -4.48 19.43 -8.44
C ASN A 113 -5.22 18.78 -7.26
N ILE A 114 -5.38 17.45 -7.23
CA ILE A 114 -6.23 16.80 -6.21
C ILE A 114 -5.80 15.37 -5.88
N GLU A 115 -6.04 15.00 -4.62
CA GLU A 115 -6.19 13.63 -4.12
C GLU A 115 -7.25 12.93 -4.98
N PRO A 116 -6.99 11.71 -5.51
CA PRO A 116 -6.08 10.71 -4.97
C PRO A 116 -4.81 10.43 -5.79
N ASP A 117 -3.83 9.77 -5.15
CA ASP A 117 -2.66 9.19 -5.84
C ASP A 117 -3.06 8.04 -6.76
N VAL A 118 -4.07 7.26 -6.33
CA VAL A 118 -4.67 6.16 -7.09
C VAL A 118 -6.20 6.23 -7.03
N LEU A 119 -6.82 6.20 -8.21
CA LEU A 119 -8.26 5.98 -8.35
C LEU A 119 -8.51 4.59 -8.93
N ILE A 120 -9.32 3.79 -8.25
CA ILE A 120 -9.71 2.46 -8.70
C ILE A 120 -11.17 2.51 -9.13
N VAL A 121 -11.46 2.13 -10.36
CA VAL A 121 -12.82 1.90 -10.85
C VAL A 121 -13.03 0.40 -10.99
N ILE A 122 -13.88 -0.18 -10.15
CA ILE A 122 -14.16 -1.61 -10.11
C ILE A 122 -15.12 -1.99 -11.23
N GLY A 123 -14.69 -2.90 -12.11
CA GLY A 123 -15.46 -3.42 -13.23
C GLY A 123 -16.22 -4.70 -12.90
N LYS A 124 -16.96 -5.24 -13.88
CA LYS A 124 -17.71 -6.49 -13.77
C LYS A 124 -16.82 -7.72 -13.61
N ASP A 125 -15.57 -7.62 -14.05
CA ASP A 125 -14.53 -8.62 -13.88
C ASP A 125 -14.14 -8.85 -12.42
N PHE A 126 -14.49 -7.95 -11.50
CA PHE A 126 -14.28 -8.05 -10.05
C PHE A 126 -15.27 -8.97 -9.34
#